data_AF-A0A527ZIF7-F1
#
_entry.id   AF-A0A527ZIF7-F1
#
_cell.length_a   1.000
_cell.length_b   1.000
_cell.length_c   1.000
_cell.angle_alpha   90.00
_cell.angle_beta   90.00
_cell.angle_gamma   90.00
#
_symmetry.space_group_name_H-M   'P 1'
#
loop_
_entity.id
_entity.type
_entity.pdbx_description
1 polymer ?
#
loop_
_entity_poly.entity_id
_entity_poly.type
_entity_poly.pdbx_seq_one_letter_code
_entity_poly.pdbx_strand_id
1 'polypeptide(L)' 'MLLIRTYIAASAIEGVGVFAAEPISKGASIWRLDPDFDRMIP' A
#
# COMPACT_ATOMS: atom_id res chain seq x y z
N MET A 1 7.08 -3.90 -0.07
CA MET A 1 6.18 -4.82 -0.78
C MET A 1 4.80 -4.87 -0.10
N LEU A 2 3.72 -4.77 -0.90
CA LEU A 2 2.33 -4.87 -0.43
C LEU A 2 1.99 -6.35 -0.12
N LEU A 3 1.35 -6.61 1.03
CA LEU A 3 1.09 -7.95 1.55
C LEU A 3 -0.39 -8.36 1.47
N ILE A 4 -1.25 -7.45 1.03
CA ILE A 4 -2.70 -7.65 0.89
C ILE A 4 -3.14 -7.31 -0.53
N ARG A 5 -4.36 -7.72 -0.91
CA ARG A 5 -4.93 -7.30 -2.19
C ARG A 5 -5.19 -5.80 -2.18
N THR A 6 -4.60 -5.12 -3.16
CA THR A 6 -4.74 -3.67 -3.34
C THR A 6 -5.11 -3.31 -4.77
N TYR A 7 -5.72 -2.15 -4.96
CA TYR A 7 -5.92 -1.56 -6.27
C TYR A 7 -5.52 -0.07 -6.27
N ILE A 8 -5.29 0.46 -7.47
CA ILE A 8 -4.97 1.87 -7.69
C ILE A 8 -6.22 2.60 -8.18
N ALA A 9 -6.47 3.79 -7.65
CA ALA A 9 -7.53 4.67 -8.11
C ALA A 9 -7.15 6.14 -7.88
N ALA A 10 -7.94 7.07 -8.41
CA ALA A 10 -7.77 8.49 -8.12
C ALA A 10 -7.95 8.78 -6.62
N SER A 11 -7.01 9.49 -6.03
CA SER A 11 -7.06 9.89 -4.62
C SER A 11 -7.78 11.23 -4.48
N ALA A 12 -8.61 11.35 -3.45
CA ALA A 12 -9.23 12.63 -3.10
C ALA A 12 -8.25 13.62 -2.46
N ILE A 13 -7.04 13.17 -2.09
CA ILE A 13 -5.99 14.01 -1.51
C ILE A 13 -5.15 14.63 -2.63
N GLU A 14 -4.49 13.78 -3.43
CA GLU A 14 -3.65 14.18 -4.56
C GLU A 14 -3.38 12.95 -5.45
N GLY A 15 -3.41 13.13 -6.79
CA GLY A 15 -2.96 12.12 -7.75
C GLY A 15 -3.68 10.77 -7.65
N VAL A 16 -2.89 9.71 -7.43
CA VAL A 16 -3.36 8.32 -7.30
C VAL A 16 -3.11 7.78 -5.90
N GLY A 17 -4.02 6.95 -5.41
CA GLY A 17 -3.91 6.27 -4.12
C GLY A 17 -3.83 4.75 -4.27
N VAL A 18 -3.32 4.11 -3.22
CA VAL A 18 -3.37 2.65 -3.04
C VAL A 18 -4.50 2.34 -2.05
N PHE A 19 -5.43 1.48 -2.45
CA PHE A 19 -6.64 1.16 -1.69
C PHE A 19 -6.73 -0.33 -1.37
N ALA A 20 -7.32 -0.66 -0.21
CA ALA A 20 -7.55 -2.03 0.21
C ALA A 20 -8.68 -2.67 -0.62
N ALA A 21 -8.40 -3.85 -1.20
CA ALA A 21 -9.39 -4.64 -1.93
C ALA A 21 -10.03 -5.75 -1.06
N GLU A 22 -9.76 -5.73 0.24
CA GLU A 22 -10.27 -6.71 1.21
C GLU A 22 -10.36 -6.12 2.63
N PRO A 23 -11.22 -6.67 3.52
CA PRO A 23 -11.26 -6.27 4.91
C PRO A 23 -9.92 -6.47 5.61
N ILE A 24 -9.49 -5.49 6.41
CA ILE A 24 -8.21 -5.53 7.13
C ILE A 24 -8.48 -5.60 8.63
N SER A 25 -8.04 -6.68 9.28
CA SER A 25 -8.11 -6.80 10.74
C SER A 25 -7.12 -5.85 11.42
N LYS A 26 -7.47 -5.37 12.61
CA LYS A 26 -6.58 -4.55 13.43
C LYS A 26 -5.25 -5.29 13.67
N GLY A 27 -4.13 -4.62 13.38
CA GLY A 27 -2.78 -5.17 13.56
C GLY A 27 -2.27 -6.00 12.36
N ALA A 28 -3.05 -6.15 11.29
CA ALA A 28 -2.57 -6.79 10.08
C ALA A 28 -1.43 -6.00 9.43
N SER A 29 -0.43 -6.72 8.91
CA SER A 29 0.66 -6.11 8.15
C SER A 29 0.20 -5.85 6.71
N ILE A 30 0.20 -4.59 6.29
CA ILE A 30 -0.29 -4.16 4.97
C ILE A 30 0.86 -4.05 3.96
N TRP A 31 2.00 -3.55 4.43
CA TRP A 31 3.23 -3.37 3.66
C TRP A 31 4.42 -3.59 4.58
N ARG A 32 5.50 -4.12 4.01
CA ARG A 32 6.81 -4.20 4.66
C ARG A 32 7.86 -3.69 3.69
N LEU A 33 8.82 -2.89 4.18
CA LEU A 33 9.97 -2.48 3.39
C LEU A 33 10.75 -3.70 2.93
N ASP A 34 10.90 -3.82 1.62
CA ASP A 34 11.75 -4.79 0.94
C ASP A 34 12.81 -4.01 0.15
N PRO A 35 14.08 -3.98 0.61
CA PRO A 35 15.13 -3.18 -0.02
C PRO A 35 15.40 -3.50 -1.48
N ASP A 36 15.00 -4.69 -1.95
CA ASP A 36 15.19 -5.10 -3.35
C ASP A 36 14.10 -4.53 -4.28
N PHE A 37 12.97 -4.08 -3.73
CA PHE A 37 11.82 -3.56 -4.48
C PHE A 37 11.47 -2.11 -4.14
N ASP A 38 11.45 -1.77 -2.85
CA ASP A 38 11.08 -0.47 -2.36
C ASP A 38 12.29 0.48 -2.39
N ARG A 39 12.08 1.69 -2.88
CA ARG A 39 13.12 2.72 -2.92
C ARG A 39 13.01 3.63 -1.70
N MET A 40 14.10 3.76 -0.95
CA MET A 40 14.26 4.81 0.06
C MET A 40 14.50 6.15 -0.66
N ILE A 41 13.68 7.17 -0.36
CA ILE A 41 13.77 8.51 -0.94
C ILE A 41 14.05 9.51 0.21
N PRO A 42 15.04 10.41 0.07
CA PRO A 42 15.37 11.42 1.09
C PRO A 42 14.35 12.57 1.16
#